data_AF-A0A6M1N9X5-F1
#
_entry.id   AF-A0A6M1N9X5-F1
#
_cell.length_a   1.000
_cell.length_b   1.000
_cell.length_c   1.000
_cell.angle_alpha   90.00
_cell.angle_beta   90.00
_cell.angle_gamma   90.00
#
_symmetry.space_group_name_H-M   'P 1'
#
loop_
_entity.id
_entity.type
_entity.pdbx_description
1 polymer ?
#
loop_
_entity_poly.entity_id
_entity_poly.type
_entity_poly.pdbx_seq_one_letter_code
_entity_poly.pdbx_strand_id
1 'polypeptide(L)' 'MGKRATTESKNILFPGYKSYSINDIIAAGGTTALANRLSKKPENISENLKKLPKDAFLTRKEATDALEQLKE' A
#
# COMPACT_ATOMS: atom_id res chain seq x y z
N MET A 1 -13.13 -39.23 -5.37
CA MET A 1 -13.18 -38.22 -4.28
C MET A 1 -11.86 -37.48 -4.25
N GLY A 2 -11.81 -36.27 -4.82
CA GLY A 2 -10.57 -35.50 -4.93
C GLY A 2 -10.18 -34.88 -3.59
N LYS A 3 -8.97 -35.18 -3.11
CA LYS A 3 -8.42 -34.56 -1.90
C LYS A 3 -8.01 -33.12 -2.22
N ARG A 4 -8.60 -32.14 -1.53
CA ARG A 4 -8.20 -30.73 -1.63
C ARG A 4 -6.83 -30.59 -0.96
N ALA A 5 -5.84 -30.14 -1.73
CA ALA A 5 -4.54 -29.75 -1.18
C ALA A 5 -4.73 -28.45 -0.40
N THR A 6 -4.67 -28.53 0.93
CA THR A 6 -4.50 -27.37 1.79
C THR A 6 -3.06 -26.89 1.61
N THR A 7 -2.86 -25.86 0.79
CA THR A 7 -1.60 -25.12 0.74
C THR A 7 -1.43 -24.42 2.08
N GLU A 8 -0.67 -25.03 2.98
CA GLU A 8 -0.18 -24.36 4.18
C GLU A 8 0.67 -23.17 3.74
N SER A 9 0.09 -21.98 3.84
CA SER A 9 0.81 -20.72 3.67
C SER A 9 1.86 -20.65 4.77
N LYS A 10 3.11 -20.98 4.42
CA LYS A 10 4.26 -20.67 5.27
C LYS A 10 4.25 -19.16 5.48
N ASN A 11 3.82 -18.73 6.67
CA ASN A 11 3.99 -17.36 7.12
C ASN A 11 5.49 -17.06 7.19
N ILE A 12 6.06 -16.55 6.10
CA ILE A 12 7.40 -15.99 6.09
C ILE A 12 7.30 -14.69 6.89
N LEU A 13 7.52 -14.80 8.20
CA LEU A 13 7.59 -13.67 9.11
C LEU A 13 8.93 -12.96 8.87
N PHE A 14 8.90 -11.96 7.99
CA PHE A 14 10.01 -11.03 7.85
C PHE A 14 10.05 -10.16 9.13
N PRO A 15 11.10 -10.27 9.96
CA PRO A 15 11.19 -9.47 11.18
C PRO A 15 11.18 -7.99 10.81
N GLY A 16 10.25 -7.22 11.37
CA GLY A 16 10.13 -5.78 11.13
C GLY A 16 9.18 -5.37 10.00
N TYR A 17 8.64 -6.29 9.21
CA TYR A 17 7.66 -5.99 8.16
C TYR A 17 6.26 -6.45 8.56
N LYS A 18 5.27 -5.55 8.43
CA LYS A 18 3.86 -5.88 8.63
C LYS A 18 3.26 -6.29 7.29
N SER A 19 2.79 -7.53 7.19
CA SER A 19 2.00 -8.00 6.06
C SER A 19 0.50 -7.84 6.37
N TYR A 20 -0.29 -7.49 5.35
CA TYR A 20 -1.74 -7.35 5.47
C TYR A 20 -2.42 -8.15 4.36
N SER A 21 -3.47 -8.89 4.72
CA SER A 21 -4.32 -9.61 3.76
C SER A 21 -5.12 -8.61 2.93
N ILE A 22 -5.07 -8.74 1.60
CA ILE A 22 -5.83 -7.88 0.68
C ILE A 22 -7.33 -7.99 0.96
N ASN A 23 -7.82 -9.20 1.21
CA ASN A 23 -9.25 -9.45 1.48
C ASN A 23 -9.71 -8.73 2.75
N ASP A 24 -8.88 -8.73 3.80
CA ASP A 24 -9.21 -8.08 5.07
C ASP A 24 -9.21 -6.56 4.91
N ILE A 25 -8.28 -6.02 4.13
CA ILE A 25 -8.21 -4.59 3.80
C ILE A 25 -9.45 -4.16 3.00
N ILE A 26 -9.85 -4.94 1.98
CA ILE A 26 -11.06 -4.67 1.20
C ILE A 26 -12.30 -4.70 2.09
N ALA A 27 -12.45 -5.74 2.92
CA ALA A 27 -13.59 -5.88 3.84
C ALA A 27 -13.66 -4.77 4.90
N ALA A 28 -12.51 -4.22 5.32
CA ALA A 28 -12.43 -3.15 6.31
C ALA A 28 -12.66 -1.73 5.74
N GLY A 29 -12.99 -1.59 4.46
CA GLY A 29 -13.20 -0.29 3.81
C GLY A 29 -12.12 0.10 2.78
N GLY A 30 -11.35 -0.88 2.29
CA GLY A 30 -10.46 -0.72 1.14
C GLY A 30 -9.25 0.18 1.39
N THR A 31 -9.04 1.14 0.49
CA THR A 31 -7.86 2.02 0.49
C THR A 31 -7.74 2.86 1.75
N THR A 32 -8.87 3.28 2.34
CA THR A 32 -8.90 4.02 3.61
C THR A 32 -8.41 3.15 4.78
N ALA A 33 -8.83 1.88 4.82
CA ALA A 33 -8.38 0.94 5.84
C ALA A 33 -6.88 0.65 5.72
N LEU A 34 -6.37 0.54 4.48
CA LEU A 34 -4.95 0.38 4.21
C LEU A 34 -4.14 1.59 4.67
N ALA A 35 -4.57 2.81 4.33
CA ALA A 35 -3.89 4.04 4.71
C ALA A 35 -3.80 4.18 6.25
N ASN A 36 -4.89 3.86 6.95
CA ASN A 36 -4.94 3.85 8.40
C ASN A 36 -3.98 2.81 9.02
N ARG A 37 -3.92 1.59 8.48
CA ARG A 37 -3.00 0.53 8.92
C ARG A 37 -1.53 0.88 8.68
N LEU A 38 -1.24 1.63 7.62
CA LEU A 38 0.08 2.16 7.31
C LEU A 38 0.43 3.43 8.12
N SER A 39 -0.43 3.85 9.06
CA SER A 39 -0.26 5.08 9.84
C SER A 39 -0.10 6.34 8.97
N LYS A 40 -0.57 6.28 7.71
CA LYS A 40 -0.63 7.42 6.80
C LYS A 40 -1.88 8.23 7.11
N LYS A 41 -1.90 8.84 8.29
CA LYS A 41 -2.97 9.74 8.69
C LYS A 41 -2.89 11.04 7.86
N PRO A 42 -4.02 11.60 7.40
CA PRO A 42 -4.03 12.84 6.63
C PRO A 42 -3.27 13.97 7.32
N GLU A 43 -3.38 14.08 8.64
CA GLU A 43 -2.66 15.07 9.46
C GLU A 43 -1.14 15.00 9.24
N ASN A 44 -0.59 13.78 9.25
CA ASN A 44 0.85 13.52 9.12
C ASN A 44 1.37 13.62 7.69
N ILE A 45 0.48 13.49 6.69
CA ILE A 45 0.87 13.59 5.28
C ILE A 45 1.40 15.00 5.00
N SER A 46 0.72 16.04 5.49
CA SER A 46 1.13 17.43 5.27
C SER A 46 2.53 17.74 5.83
N GLU A 47 2.84 17.25 7.03
CA GLU A 47 4.13 17.43 7.67
C GLU A 47 5.23 16.63 6.97
N ASN A 48 4.93 15.40 6.54
CA ASN A 48 5.87 14.57 5.80
C ASN A 48 6.16 15.12 4.41
N LEU A 49 5.16 15.70 3.73
CA LEU A 49 5.34 16.37 2.44
C LEU A 49 6.29 17.58 2.56
N LYS A 50 6.25 18.32 3.68
CA LYS A 50 7.20 19.43 3.94
C LYS A 50 8.63 18.96 4.20
N LYS A 51 8.81 17.73 4.67
CA LYS A 51 10.13 17.13 4.95
C LYS A 51 10.76 16.48 3.71
N LEU A 52 10.02 16.37 2.60
CA LEU A 52 10.55 15.79 1.37
C LEU A 52 11.61 16.70 0.75
N PRO A 53 12.69 16.13 0.16
CA PRO A 53 13.63 16.87 -0.66
C PRO A 53 12.90 17.61 -1.78
N LYS A 54 13.42 18.76 -2.21
CA LYS A 54 12.86 19.49 -3.37
C LYS A 54 12.90 18.67 -4.66
N ASP A 55 13.76 17.67 -4.69
CA ASP A 55 13.99 16.78 -5.82
C ASP A 55 13.09 15.53 -5.76
N ALA A 56 12.32 15.38 -4.68
CA ALA A 56 11.38 14.26 -4.49
C ALA A 56 10.00 14.53 -5.10
N PHE A 57 9.78 15.73 -5.66
CA PHE A 57 8.58 16.03 -6.43
C PHE A 57 8.74 15.48 -7.84
N LEU A 58 7.71 14.78 -8.32
CA LEU A 58 7.67 14.31 -9.70
C LEU A 58 7.78 15.48 -10.66
N THR A 59 8.62 15.31 -11.67
CA THR A 59 8.61 16.17 -12.85
C THR A 59 7.26 16.04 -13.56
N ARG A 60 6.92 17.04 -14.38
CA ARG A 60 5.64 17.01 -15.13
C ARG A 60 5.49 15.73 -15.95
N LYS A 61 6.59 15.23 -16.52
CA LYS A 61 6.61 14.00 -17.32
C LYS A 61 6.28 12.77 -16.47
N GLU A 62 6.95 12.61 -15.33
CA GLU A 62 6.71 11.47 -14.43
C GLU A 62 5.30 11.50 -13.85
N ALA A 63 4.74 12.70 -13.62
CA ALA A 63 3.35 12.85 -13.20
C ALA A 63 2.36 12.39 -14.29
N THR A 64 2.58 12.75 -15.56
CA THR A 64 1.76 12.25 -16.68
C THR A 64 1.87 10.75 -16.85
N ASP A 65 3.07 10.19 -16.83
CA ASP A 65 3.29 8.75 -17.01
C ASP A 65 2.61 7.94 -15.89
N ALA A 66 2.69 8.41 -14.64
CA ALA A 66 2.00 7.79 -13.51
C ALA A 66 0.46 7.88 -13.61
N LEU A 67 -0.06 8.98 -14.15
CA LEU A 67 -1.51 9.15 -14.37
C LEU A 67 -2.04 8.27 -15.50
N GLU A 68 -1.24 8.01 -16.53
CA GLU A 68 -1.60 7.06 -17.59
C GLU A 68 -1.63 5.63 -17.05
N GLN A 69 -0.61 5.22 -16.28
CA GLN A 69 -0.56 3.91 -15.63
C GLN A 69 -1.70 3.64 -14.64
N LEU A 70 -2.28 4.69 -14.04
CA LEU A 70 -3.43 4.57 -13.13
C LEU A 70 -4.77 4.41 -13.86
N LYS A 71 -4.83 4.77 -15.14
CA LYS A 71 -6.05 4.65 -15.96
C LYS A 71 -6.18 3.30 -16.65
N GLU A 72 -5.10 2.52 -16.68
CA GLU A 72 -5.07 1.11 -17.09
C GLU A 72 -5.31 0.18 -15.89
#